data_AF-A0A3B1JUD8-F1
#
_entry.id   AF-A0A3B1JUD8-F1
#
_cell.length_a   1.000
_cell.length_b   1.000
_cell.length_c   1.000
_cell.angle_alpha   90.00
_cell.angle_beta   90.00
_cell.angle_gamma   90.00
#
_symmetry.space_group_name_H-M   'P 1'
#
loop_
_entity.id
_entity.type
_entity.pdbx_description
1 polymer ?
#
loop_
_entity_poly.entity_id
_entity_poly.type
_entity_poly.pdbx_seq_one_letter_code
_entity_poly.pdbx_strand_id
1 'polypeptide(L)'
;LSTFMVNAIHWLDQRRNGVIGVLPELKSICSLLSKSGLQCRITELQEDLSVFVCTSYSDAQCEEIQDFVAAGGGLLIGGHAWCPSPLGRAGV
;
A
#
# COMPACT_ATOMS: atom_id res chain seq x y z
N LEU A 1 5.34 -11.95 -7.47
CA LEU A 1 4.72 -11.15 -6.38
C LEU A 1 4.39 -9.73 -6.83
N SER A 2 5.33 -9.03 -7.49
CA SER A 2 5.13 -7.65 -7.96
C SER A 2 3.88 -7.45 -8.82
N THR A 3 3.63 -8.29 -9.82
CA THR A 3 2.47 -8.19 -10.72
C THR A 3 1.13 -8.34 -9.99
N PHE A 4 1.05 -9.27 -9.02
CA PHE A 4 -0.17 -9.48 -8.23
C PHE A 4 -0.52 -8.23 -7.42
N MET A 5 0.47 -7.65 -6.75
CA MET A 5 0.27 -6.43 -5.97
C MET A 5 -0.17 -5.26 -6.85
N VAL A 6 0.52 -5.05 -7.98
CA VAL A 6 0.18 -3.95 -8.90
C VAL A 6 -1.25 -4.10 -9.43
N ASN A 7 -1.67 -5.33 -9.77
CA ASN A 7 -3.04 -5.58 -10.20
C ASN A 7 -4.06 -5.36 -9.08
N ALA A 8 -3.75 -5.80 -7.85
CA ALA A 8 -4.61 -5.58 -6.69
C ALA A 8 -4.77 -4.08 -6.40
N ILE A 9 -3.68 -3.31 -6.46
CA ILE A 9 -3.72 -1.85 -6.29
C ILE A 9 -4.53 -1.20 -7.40
N HIS A 10 -4.36 -1.59 -8.67
CA HIS A 10 -5.19 -1.06 -9.75
C HIS A 10 -6.68 -1.36 -9.58
N TRP A 11 -7.04 -2.52 -9.02
CA TRP A 11 -8.42 -2.87 -8.71
C TRP A 11 -8.96 -2.00 -7.56
N LEU A 12 -8.18 -1.84 -6.49
CA LEU A 12 -8.53 -1.02 -5.33
C LEU A 12 -8.66 0.47 -5.67
N ASP A 13 -7.75 0.99 -6.50
CA ASP A 13 -7.74 2.37 -6.99
C ASP A 13 -8.84 2.63 -8.03
N GLN A 14 -9.53 1.59 -8.50
CA GLN A 14 -10.57 1.68 -9.54
C GLN A 14 -10.10 2.39 -10.82
N ARG A 15 -8.79 2.29 -11.12
CA ARG A 15 -8.11 3.02 -12.22
C ARG A 15 -8.26 4.55 -12.17
N ARG A 16 -8.50 5.13 -10.99
CA ARG A 16 -8.50 6.59 -10.79
C ARG A 16 -7.09 7.18 -10.93
N ASN A 17 -6.07 6.32 -10.87
CA ASN A 17 -4.65 6.64 -10.90
C ASN A 17 -4.28 7.65 -9.79
N GLY A 18 -4.90 7.47 -8.62
CA GLY A 18 -4.74 8.34 -7.48
C GLY A 18 -3.50 8.02 -6.64
N VAL A 19 -3.35 8.72 -5.53
CA VAL A 19 -2.18 8.58 -4.65
C VAL A 19 -2.37 7.37 -3.73
N ILE A 20 -1.38 6.49 -3.70
CA ILE A 20 -1.31 5.34 -2.82
C ILE A 20 -0.50 5.70 -1.58
N GLY A 21 -1.12 5.69 -0.41
CA GLY A 21 -0.44 5.86 0.86
C GLY A 21 0.10 4.53 1.36
N VAL A 22 1.35 4.52 1.82
CA VAL A 22 2.01 3.32 2.35
C VAL A 22 2.61 3.65 3.71
N LEU A 23 2.35 2.82 4.72
CA LEU A 23 2.97 3.01 6.02
C LEU A 23 4.52 2.98 5.93
N PRO A 24 5.23 3.75 6.76
CA PRO A 24 6.70 3.78 6.77
C PRO A 24 7.36 2.41 6.91
N GLU A 25 6.73 1.50 7.67
CA GLU A 25 7.18 0.12 7.88
C GLU A 25 7.20 -0.71 6.58
N LEU A 26 6.44 -0.30 5.57
CA LEU A 26 6.27 -0.98 4.28
C LEU A 26 6.99 -0.26 3.13
N LYS A 27 8.06 0.50 3.43
CA LYS A 27 8.85 1.26 2.43
C LYS A 27 9.27 0.45 1.19
N SER A 28 9.59 -0.84 1.36
CA SER A 28 9.95 -1.73 0.25
C SER A 28 8.79 -1.94 -0.74
N ILE A 29 7.54 -1.97 -0.25
CA ILE A 29 6.33 -2.03 -1.08
C ILE A 29 6.16 -0.73 -1.85
N CYS A 30 6.32 0.42 -1.19
CA CYS A 30 6.27 1.73 -1.85
C CYS A 30 7.26 1.78 -3.03
N SER A 31 8.51 1.33 -2.84
CA SER A 31 9.49 1.30 -3.93
C SER A 31 9.09 0.37 -5.08
N LEU A 32 8.47 -0.77 -4.79
CA LEU A 32 7.99 -1.70 -5.82
C LEU A 32 6.84 -1.09 -6.64
N LEU A 33 5.89 -0.42 -5.97
CA LEU A 33 4.76 0.24 -6.63
C LEU A 33 5.24 1.42 -7.48
N SER A 34 6.17 2.25 -6.95
CA SER A 34 6.80 3.34 -7.72
C SER A 34 7.44 2.85 -9.02
N LYS A 35 8.21 1.74 -8.94
CA LYS A 35 8.87 1.14 -10.11
C LYS A 35 7.88 0.64 -11.16
N SER A 36 6.64 0.39 -10.76
CA SER A 36 5.57 -0.07 -11.63
C SER A 36 4.77 1.10 -12.24
N GLY A 37 5.17 2.35 -11.99
CA GLY A 37 4.53 3.56 -12.52
C GLY A 37 3.35 4.08 -11.69
N LEU A 38 3.13 3.52 -10.50
CA LEU A 38 2.07 3.95 -9.59
C LEU A 38 2.53 5.12 -8.73
N GLN A 39 1.63 6.10 -8.53
CA GLN A 39 1.87 7.25 -7.65
C GLN A 39 1.73 6.81 -6.19
N CYS A 40 2.85 6.53 -5.53
CA CYS A 40 2.85 6.12 -4.13
C CYS A 40 3.68 7.04 -3.25
N ARG A 41 3.21 7.24 -2.01
CA ARG A 41 3.82 8.10 -1.01
C ARG A 41 3.89 7.35 0.32
N ILE A 42 4.98 7.55 1.05
CA ILE A 42 5.08 7.09 2.43
C ILE A 42 4.31 8.08 3.30
N THR A 43 3.25 7.63 3.96
CA THR A 43 2.39 8.45 4.80
C THR A 43 1.56 7.58 5.74
N GLU A 44 1.07 8.18 6.82
CA GLU A 44 -0.07 7.67 7.59
C GLU A 44 -1.37 7.85 6.80
N LEU A 45 -2.49 7.34 7.32
CA LEU A 45 -3.80 7.48 6.69
C LEU A 45 -4.14 8.97 6.51
N GLN A 46 -4.51 9.35 5.29
CA GLN A 46 -4.94 10.69 4.92
C GLN A 46 -6.15 10.59 4.00
N GLU A 47 -7.02 11.60 4.04
CA GLU A 47 -8.28 11.62 3.30
C GLU A 47 -8.09 11.77 1.78
N ASP A 48 -6.93 12.27 1.32
CA ASP A 48 -6.61 12.48 -0.10
C ASP A 48 -6.10 11.22 -0.82
N LEU A 49 -5.97 10.10 -0.10
CA LEU A 49 -5.48 8.85 -0.63
C LEU A 49 -6.56 8.09 -1.40
N SER A 50 -6.18 7.44 -2.50
CA SER A 50 -7.08 6.52 -3.22
C SER A 50 -6.94 5.09 -2.73
N VAL A 51 -5.72 4.69 -2.33
CA VAL A 51 -5.46 3.39 -1.72
C VAL A 51 -4.53 3.56 -0.52
N PHE A 52 -4.84 2.89 0.59
CA PHE A 52 -3.99 2.85 1.77
C PHE A 52 -3.43 1.44 2.00
N VAL A 53 -2.12 1.35 2.23
CA VAL A 53 -1.40 0.11 2.46
C VAL A 53 -0.78 0.14 3.85
N CYS A 54 -1.25 -0.72 4.74
CA CYS A 54 -0.81 -0.78 6.14
C CYS A 54 -0.49 -2.20 6.59
N THR A 55 0.27 -2.29 7.69
CA THR A 55 0.45 -3.54 8.46
C THR A 55 -0.79 -3.80 9.32
N SER A 56 -0.81 -4.90 10.09
CA SER A 56 -1.91 -5.22 11.00
C SER A 56 -2.38 -3.99 11.80
N TYR A 57 -3.68 -3.71 11.76
CA TYR A 57 -4.24 -2.53 12.42
C TYR A 57 -4.17 -2.67 13.95
N SER A 58 -3.98 -1.54 14.63
CA SER A 58 -4.26 -1.42 16.07
C SER A 58 -5.67 -0.86 16.25
N ASP A 59 -6.37 -1.21 17.33
CA ASP A 59 -7.75 -0.75 17.60
C ASP A 59 -7.90 0.79 17.50
N ALA A 60 -6.84 1.53 17.79
CA ALA A 60 -6.81 2.99 17.73
C ALA A 60 -7.04 3.59 16.32
N GLN A 61 -6.76 2.85 15.24
CA GLN A 61 -6.95 3.33 13.86
C GLN A 61 -8.15 2.69 13.16
N CYS A 62 -8.94 1.87 13.88
CA CYS A 62 -10.02 1.11 13.27
C CYS A 62 -11.15 1.99 12.72
N GLU A 63 -11.46 3.09 13.39
CA GLU A 63 -12.53 4.02 13.01
C GLU A 63 -12.16 4.80 11.74
N GLU A 64 -10.97 5.41 11.71
CA GLU A 64 -10.50 6.18 10.55
C GLU A 64 -10.37 5.30 9.29
N ILE A 65 -9.89 4.06 9.45
CA ILE A 65 -9.82 3.10 8.33
C ILE A 65 -11.21 2.70 7.84
N GLN A 66 -12.18 2.54 8.74
CA GLN A 66 -13.57 2.24 8.36
C GLN A 66 -14.18 3.40 7.58
N ASP A 67 -14.01 4.63 8.05
CA ASP A 67 -14.50 5.83 7.37
C ASP A 67 -13.88 5.98 5.99
N PHE A 68 -12.56 5.75 5.87
CA PHE A 68 -11.86 5.77 4.59
C PHE A 68 -12.42 4.75 3.59
N VAL A 69 -12.66 3.52 4.03
CA VAL A 69 -13.24 2.47 3.17
C VAL A 69 -14.71 2.79 2.84
N ALA A 70 -15.48 3.32 3.79
CA ALA A 70 -16.86 3.75 3.58
C ALA A 70 -16.98 4.90 2.58
N ALA A 71 -16.00 5.82 2.55
CA ALA A 71 -15.88 6.86 1.54
C ALA A 71 -15.46 6.32 0.15
N GLY A 72 -15.16 5.03 0.04
CA GLY A 72 -14.80 4.36 -1.21
C GLY A 72 -13.29 4.32 -1.48
N GLY A 73 -12.46 4.53 -0.46
CA GLY A 73 -11.02 4.32 -0.51
C GLY A 73 -10.66 2.83 -0.54
N GLY A 74 -9.61 2.47 -1.26
CA GLY A 74 -9.14 1.09 -1.34
C GLY A 74 -8.19 0.74 -0.18
N LEU A 75 -8.39 -0.38 0.49
CA LEU A 75 -7.55 -0.81 1.61
C LEU A 75 -6.80 -2.11 1.29
N LEU A 76 -5.48 -2.12 1.53
CA LEU A 76 -4.64 -3.32 1.46
C LEU A 76 -3.89 -3.52 2.78
N ILE A 77 -4.19 -4.61 3.48
CA ILE A 77 -3.56 -4.94 4.77
C ILE A 77 -2.55 -6.07 4.58
N GLY A 78 -1.31 -5.85 4.98
CA GLY A 78 -0.25 -6.84 5.03
C GLY A 78 -0.03 -7.39 6.44
N GLY A 79 -0.08 -8.71 6.62
CA GLY A 79 0.25 -9.35 7.90
C GLY A 79 1.76 -9.38 8.20
N HIS A 80 2.11 -9.78 9.43
CA HIS A 80 3.49 -9.84 9.98
C HIS A 80 4.51 -10.71 9.19
N ALA A 81 4.09 -11.41 8.13
CA ALA A 81 4.96 -12.26 7.31
C ALA A 81 5.25 -11.67 5.92
N TRP A 82 5.04 -10.36 5.72
CA TRP A 82 5.39 -9.70 4.47
C TRP A 82 6.91 -9.54 4.33
N CYS A 83 7.58 -10.60 3.88
CA CYS A 83 8.97 -10.55 3.42
C CYS A 83 9.01 -10.15 1.94
N PRO A 84 9.46 -8.94 1.57
CA PRO A 84 10.06 -8.76 0.26
C PRO A 84 11.39 -9.53 0.28
N SER A 85 11.43 -10.71 -0.32
CA SER A 85 12.69 -11.45 -0.49
C SER A 85 13.74 -10.53 -1.12
N PRO A 86 14.94 -10.38 -0.54
CA PRO A 86 16.01 -9.64 -1.18
C PRO A 86 16.63 -10.53 -2.27
N LEU A 87 15.95 -10.69 -3.40
CA LEU A 87 16.58 -11.26 -4.59
C LEU A 87 17.25 -10.11 -5.35
N GLY A 88 18.55 -9.94 -5.09
CA GLY A 88 19.43 -9.12 -5.90
C GLY A 88 20.41 -8.25 -5.12
N ARG A 89 21.32 -8.83 -4.33
CA ARG A 89 22.66 -8.25 -4.18
C ARG A 89 23.58 -8.98 -5.15
N ALA A 90 23.96 -8.27 -6.22
CA ALA A 90 25.13 -8.60 -7.02
C ALA A 90 26.39 -8.50 -6.15
N GLY A 91 27.36 -9.38 -6.38
CA GLY A 91 28.76 -9.22 -6.00
C GLY A 91 29.34 -10.33 -5.12
N VAL A 92 29.83 -11.40 -5.75
CA VAL A 92 31.26 -11.77 -5.79
C VAL A 92 31.60 -12.33 -7.17
#